data_AF-A0A822F4U1-F1
#
_entry.id   AF-A0A822F4U1-F1
#
_cell.length_a   1.000
_cell.length_b   1.000
_cell.length_c   1.000
_cell.angle_alpha   90.00
_cell.angle_beta   90.00
_cell.angle_gamma   90.00
#
_symmetry.space_group_name_H-M   'P 1'
#
loop_
_entity.id
_entity.type
_entity.pdbx_description
1 polymer ?
#
loop_
_entity_poly.entity_id
_entity_poly.type
_entity_poly.pdbx_seq_one_letter_code
_entity_poly.pdbx_strand_id
1 'polypeptide(L)' 'MGSTLVETININAKDFTEHFLTCSTCINQYSSDSHEHQPKLLPCSHTVCRQCLEHIVSS' A
#
# COMPACT_ATOMS: atom_id res chain seq x y z
N MET A 1 -3.90 -39.94 11.14
CA MET A 1 -3.53 -38.72 11.89
C MET A 1 -2.71 -37.86 10.93
N GLY A 2 -3.24 -36.71 10.49
CA GLY A 2 -2.60 -35.87 9.48
C GLY A 2 -1.66 -34.87 10.13
N SER A 3 -0.41 -34.82 9.67
CA SER A 3 0.59 -33.87 10.14
C SER A 3 0.30 -32.47 9.57
N THR A 4 0.14 -31.47 10.44
CA THR A 4 0.01 -30.07 10.03
C THR A 4 1.41 -29.47 9.85
N LEU A 5 1.71 -28.98 8.65
CA LEU A 5 2.92 -28.20 8.37
C LEU A 5 2.70 -26.77 8.86
N VAL A 6 3.53 -26.31 9.80
CA VAL A 6 3.57 -24.93 10.28
C VAL A 6 4.83 -24.26 9.73
N GLU A 7 4.66 -23.38 8.75
CA GLU A 7 5.76 -22.57 8.23
C GLU A 7 5.91 -21.30 9.09
N THR A 8 7.09 -21.13 9.69
CA THR A 8 7.43 -19.92 10.45
C THR A 8 8.05 -18.91 9.50
N ILE A 9 7.29 -17.86 9.16
CA ILE A 9 7.77 -16.78 8.29
C ILE A 9 8.61 -15.82 9.13
N ASN A 10 9.91 -15.70 8.85
CA ASN A 10 10.78 -14.74 9.51
C ASN A 10 10.53 -13.35 8.92
N ILE A 11 9.72 -12.55 9.62
CA ILE A 11 9.32 -11.22 9.19
C ILE A 11 10.34 -10.18 9.68
N ASN A 12 11.27 -9.82 8.79
CA ASN A 12 12.23 -8.76 9.04
C ASN A 12 11.56 -7.40 8.89
N ALA A 13 11.54 -6.62 9.97
CA ALA A 13 10.92 -5.30 10.00
C ALA A 13 11.40 -4.36 8.89
N LYS A 14 12.65 -4.48 8.41
CA LYS A 14 13.18 -3.66 7.32
C LYS A 14 12.50 -3.92 5.98
N ASP A 15 12.14 -5.17 5.71
CA ASP A 15 11.52 -5.57 4.43
C ASP A 15 10.07 -5.07 4.35
N PHE A 16 9.43 -4.84 5.50
CA PHE A 16 8.14 -4.15 5.58
C PHE A 16 8.29 -2.66 5.30
N THR A 17 9.31 -2.01 5.85
CA THR A 17 9.46 -0.55 5.73
C THR A 17 9.59 -0.07 4.29
N GLU A 18 10.18 -0.86 3.38
CA GLU A 18 10.39 -0.46 1.98
C GLU A 18 9.12 -0.55 1.11
N HIS A 19 8.15 -1.40 1.49
CA HIS A 19 6.94 -1.66 0.70
C HIS A 19 5.65 -1.10 1.32
N PHE A 20 5.66 -0.68 2.59
CA PHE A 20 4.46 -0.25 3.31
C PHE A 20 3.75 0.98 2.73
N LEU A 21 4.49 1.83 2.04
CA LEU A 21 4.00 3.12 1.54
C LEU A 21 3.83 3.08 0.02
N THR A 22 3.11 2.10 -0.52
CA THR A 22 2.81 2.03 -1.96
C THR A 22 1.32 2.16 -2.23
N CYS A 23 0.96 2.86 -3.31
CA CYS A 23 -0.42 2.96 -3.76
C CYS A 23 -0.85 1.64 -4.40
N SER A 24 -1.88 0.97 -3.87
CA SER A 24 -2.37 -0.31 -4.42
C SER A 24 -2.97 -0.19 -5.83
N THR A 25 -3.26 1.02 -6.31
CA THR A 25 -3.85 1.26 -7.64
C THR A 25 -2.79 1.37 -8.73
N CYS A 26 -1.70 2.10 -8.48
CA CYS A 26 -0.63 2.31 -9.48
C CYS A 26 0.70 1.61 -9.12
N ILE A 27 0.78 1.00 -7.93
CA ILE A 27 1.95 0.27 -7.39
C ILE A 27 3.19 1.17 -7.17
N ASN A 28 3.04 2.49 -7.31
CA ASN A 28 4.10 3.46 -7.03
C ASN A 28 4.18 3.77 -5.53
N GLN A 29 5.39 4.10 -5.06
CA GLN A 29 5.60 4.57 -3.69
C GLN A 29 4.92 5.93 -3.47
N TYR A 30 4.33 6.10 -2.30
CA TYR A 30 3.87 7.38 -1.80
C TYR A 30 5.07 8.29 -1.57
N SER A 31 4.89 9.56 -1.91
CA SER A 31 5.89 10.61 -1.67
C SER A 31 5.19 11.81 -1.04
N SER A 32 5.82 12.37 -0.01
CA SER A 32 5.35 13.63 0.60
C SER A 32 5.83 14.85 -0.19
N ASP A 33 6.85 14.68 -1.03
CA ASP A 33 7.46 15.74 -1.84
C ASP A 33 6.80 15.86 -3.22
N SER A 34 6.21 14.77 -3.73
CA SER A 34 5.44 14.76 -4.96
C SER A 34 3.96 14.99 -4.70
N HIS A 35 3.36 15.88 -5.48
CA HIS A 35 1.93 16.16 -5.39
C HIS A 35 1.07 15.05 -6.02
N GLU A 36 1.58 14.33 -7.03
CA GLU A 36 0.86 13.27 -7.75
C GLU A 36 0.71 12.00 -6.90
N HIS A 37 1.80 11.59 -6.25
CA HIS A 37 1.87 10.39 -5.42
C HIS A 37 1.65 10.67 -3.93
N GLN A 38 1.05 11.81 -3.59
CA GLN A 38 0.69 12.12 -2.21
C GLN A 38 -0.43 11.16 -1.73
N PRO A 39 -0.27 10.50 -0.57
CA PRO A 39 -1.30 9.61 -0.02
C PRO A 39 -2.52 10.39 0.46
N LYS A 40 -3.71 9.90 0.13
CA LYS A 40 -5.01 10.39 0.61
C LYS A 40 -5.74 9.30 1.38
N LEU A 41 -6.11 9.57 2.62
CA LEU A 41 -6.93 8.70 3.46
C LEU A 41 -8.41 8.96 3.20
N LEU A 42 -9.14 7.93 2.81
CA LEU A 42 -10.57 7.99 2.52
C LEU A 42 -11.41 7.73 3.79
N PRO A 43 -12.71 8.13 3.82
CA PRO A 43 -13.59 7.85 4.96
C PRO A 43 -13.78 6.37 5.28
N CYS A 44 -13.59 5.48 4.30
CA CYS A 44 -13.59 4.03 4.47
C CYS A 44 -12.26 3.47 5.00
N SER A 45 -11.35 4.34 5.46
CA SER A 45 -10.02 4.02 5.99
C SER A 45 -9.02 3.42 4.99
N HIS A 46 -9.32 3.45 3.69
CA HIS A 46 -8.37 3.08 2.64
C HIS A 46 -7.49 4.27 2.23
N THR A 47 -6.26 3.99 1.80
CA THR A 47 -5.33 5.00 1.30
C THR A 47 -5.11 4.82 -0.20
N VAL A 48 -5.15 5.91 -0.97
CA VAL A 48 -4.89 5.94 -2.42
C VAL A 48 -4.07 7.19 -2.76
N CYS A 49 -3.24 7.18 -3.82
CA CYS A 49 -2.54 8.40 -4.20
C CYS A 49 -3.49 9.40 -4.86
N ARG A 50 -3.17 10.70 -4.76
CA ARG A 50 -3.97 11.79 -5.31
C ARG A 50 -4.30 11.58 -6.79
N GLN A 51 -3.31 11.26 -7.62
CA GLN A 51 -3.50 11.06 -9.05
C GLN A 51 -4.50 9.92 -9.36
N CYS A 52 -4.37 8.78 -8.68
CA CYS A 52 -5.31 7.67 -8.86
C CYS A 52 -6.71 8.03 -8.36
N LEU A 53 -6.83 8.78 -7.26
CA LEU A 53 -8.13 9.24 -6.78
C LEU A 53 -8.82 10.14 -7.80
N GLU A 54 -8.09 11.10 -8.39
CA GLU A 54 -8.62 11.99 -9.44
C GLU A 54 -9.13 11.20 -10.64
N HIS A 55 -8.39 10.18 -11.10
CA HIS A 55 -8.82 9.32 -12.21
C HIS A 55 -10.08 8.49 -11.88
N ILE A 56 -10.20 8.00 -10.64
CA ILE A 56 -11.36 7.20 -10.20
C ILE A 56 -12.63 8.07 -10.17
N VAL A 57 -12.54 9.31 -9.69
CA VAL A 57 -13.72 10.20 -9.55
C VAL A 57 -14.06 10.96 -10.84
N SER A 58 -13.13 11.06 -11.77
CA SER A 58 -13.37 11.66 -13.10
C SER A 58 -14.02 10.69 -14.10
N SER A 59 -14.29 9.45 -13.68
CA SER A 59 -14.89 8.39 -14.50
C SER A 59 -16.41 8.35 -14.40
#